data_AF-A0A3B9SPA0-F1
#
_entry.id   AF-A0A3B9SPA0-F1
#
_cell.length_a   1.000
_cell.length_b   1.000
_cell.length_c   1.000
_cell.angle_alpha   90.00
_cell.angle_beta   90.00
_cell.angle_gamma   90.00
#
_symmetry.space_group_name_H-M   'P 1'
#
loop_
_entity.id
_entity.type
_entity.pdbx_description
1 polymer ?
#
loop_
_entity_poly.entity_id
_entity_poly.type
_entity_poly.pdbx_seq_one_letter_code
_entity_poly.pdbx_strand_id
1 'polypeptide(L)'
;MVTVALILMFRGFEDASASAREIALVATLGAVAALARVPFAVLPGVQPTTFLVIVAGLVFGCRAGFMVGATAALVSNFFLGHGPWTPWQMLAWGLAGVSAGYLARFRPRVGRWETAVFGFAWGYLFGWIMNFWFWAAFLHPHDWRSFLAGCAASFWFDTWHAAGNAAFGLLLGEPVTRVCRRFARRLRVDTVPLPSDREASATHRGNEDEGGRAGVGKP
;
A
#
# COMPACT_ATOMS: atom_id res chain seq x y z
N MET A 1 -0.73 14.39 -18.71
CA MET A 1 0.44 13.69 -18.11
C MET A 1 0.05 12.81 -16.91
N VAL A 2 -0.66 13.32 -15.90
CA VAL A 2 -1.09 12.50 -14.72
C VAL A 2 -1.90 11.26 -15.10
N THR A 3 -2.88 11.40 -15.99
CA THR A 3 -3.69 10.26 -16.47
C THR A 3 -2.82 9.21 -17.18
N VAL A 4 -1.80 9.63 -17.93
CA VAL A 4 -0.85 8.71 -18.58
C VAL A 4 -0.03 7.95 -17.52
N ALA A 5 0.46 8.63 -16.48
CA ALA A 5 1.16 7.98 -15.38
C ALA A 5 0.28 6.95 -14.65
N LEU A 6 -0.99 7.26 -14.41
CA LEU A 6 -1.96 6.32 -13.85
C LEU A 6 -2.14 5.11 -14.78
N ILE A 7 -2.37 5.33 -16.08
CA ILE A 7 -2.54 4.24 -17.05
C ILE A 7 -1.30 3.33 -17.05
N LEU A 8 -0.09 3.90 -17.09
CA LEU A 8 1.14 3.10 -17.09
C LEU A 8 1.30 2.27 -15.81
N MET A 9 0.95 2.82 -14.65
CA MET A 9 1.01 2.08 -13.38
C MET A 9 -0.04 0.97 -13.30
N PHE A 10 -1.26 1.21 -13.78
CA PHE A 10 -2.30 0.18 -13.85
C PHE A 10 -1.93 -0.92 -14.84
N ARG A 11 -1.42 -0.58 -16.03
CA ARG A 11 -0.93 -1.57 -17.00
C ARG A 11 0.23 -2.39 -16.42
N GLY A 12 1.20 -1.75 -15.78
CA GLY A 12 2.30 -2.45 -15.13
C GLY A 12 1.84 -3.37 -13.98
N PHE A 13 0.71 -3.10 -13.36
CA PHE A 13 0.09 -3.99 -12.37
C PHE A 13 -0.59 -5.20 -13.04
N GLU A 14 -1.29 -5.00 -14.16
CA GLU A 14 -1.91 -6.06 -14.96
C GLU A 14 -0.87 -6.98 -15.60
N ASP A 15 0.13 -6.40 -16.27
CA ASP A 15 1.19 -7.11 -17.01
C ASP A 15 2.07 -7.97 -16.08
N ALA A 16 2.20 -7.57 -14.81
CA ALA A 16 2.98 -8.29 -13.82
C ALA A 16 2.26 -9.52 -13.22
N SER A 17 1.23 -10.02 -13.91
CA SER A 17 0.40 -11.18 -13.54
C SER A 17 -0.08 -11.11 -12.09
N ALA A 18 -0.63 -9.95 -11.70
CA ALA A 18 -1.20 -9.75 -10.38
C ALA A 18 -2.11 -10.93 -10.01
N SER A 19 -1.70 -11.69 -8.99
CA SER A 19 -2.47 -12.85 -8.54
C SER A 19 -3.88 -12.38 -8.14
N ALA A 20 -4.90 -13.22 -8.35
CA ALA A 20 -6.27 -12.95 -7.86
C ALA A 20 -6.28 -12.53 -6.37
N ARG A 21 -5.32 -13.06 -5.61
CA ARG A 21 -5.07 -12.72 -4.21
C ARG A 21 -4.57 -11.28 -4.00
N GLU A 22 -3.67 -10.80 -4.84
CA GLU A 22 -3.16 -9.42 -4.79
C GLU A 22 -4.25 -8.42 -5.18
N ILE A 23 -5.06 -8.77 -6.20
CA ILE A 23 -6.24 -7.97 -6.59
C ILE A 23 -7.23 -7.88 -5.43
N ALA A 24 -7.57 -9.01 -4.80
CA ALA A 24 -8.48 -9.03 -3.65
C ALA A 24 -7.96 -8.22 -2.47
N LEU A 25 -6.65 -8.29 -2.19
CA LEU A 25 -5.99 -7.48 -1.16
C LEU A 25 -6.12 -5.99 -1.47
N VAL A 26 -5.76 -5.57 -2.68
CA VAL A 26 -5.84 -4.17 -3.13
C VAL A 26 -7.27 -3.65 -3.02
N ALA A 27 -8.25 -4.43 -3.51
CA ALA A 27 -9.65 -4.07 -3.44
C ALA A 27 -10.13 -3.90 -1.99
N THR A 28 -9.80 -4.85 -1.11
CA THR A 28 -10.21 -4.83 0.29
C THR A 28 -9.59 -3.65 1.05
N LEU A 29 -8.27 -3.47 0.96
CA LEU A 29 -7.58 -2.39 1.64
C LEU A 29 -7.93 -1.02 1.06
N GLY A 30 -8.08 -0.93 -0.27
CA GLY A 30 -8.55 0.27 -0.95
C GLY A 30 -9.95 0.67 -0.49
N ALA A 31 -10.87 -0.28 -0.36
CA ALA A 31 -12.21 -0.04 0.17
C ALA A 31 -12.20 0.42 1.63
N VAL A 32 -11.40 -0.22 2.49
CA VAL A 32 -11.23 0.20 3.89
C VAL A 32 -10.67 1.62 3.96
N ALA A 33 -9.64 1.94 3.17
CA ALA A 33 -9.04 3.26 3.14
C ALA A 33 -9.97 4.34 2.57
N ALA A 34 -10.83 3.98 1.61
CA ALA A 34 -11.88 4.84 1.08
C ALA A 34 -12.96 5.11 2.14
N LEU A 35 -13.48 4.07 2.79
CA LEU A 35 -14.51 4.20 3.82
C LEU A 35 -14.00 4.95 5.05
N ALA A 36 -12.74 4.75 5.43
CA ALA A 36 -12.12 5.50 6.53
C ALA A 36 -12.05 7.01 6.23
N ARG A 37 -12.13 7.43 4.96
CA ARG A 37 -12.17 8.85 4.57
C ARG A 37 -13.55 9.48 4.81
N VAL A 38 -14.62 8.74 4.55
CA VAL A 38 -16.00 9.28 4.49
C VAL A 38 -16.48 9.91 5.80
N PRO A 39 -16.39 9.26 6.99
CA PRO A 39 -16.86 9.86 8.23
C PRO A 39 -15.96 11.02 8.69
N PHE A 40 -14.69 11.02 8.26
CA PHE A 40 -13.74 12.07 8.56
C PHE A 40 -13.83 13.26 7.59
N ALA A 41 -14.70 13.22 6.58
CA ALA A 41 -14.91 14.37 5.68
C ALA A 41 -15.41 15.62 6.43
N VAL A 42 -16.03 15.43 7.60
CA VAL A 42 -16.49 16.51 8.49
C VAL A 42 -15.33 17.18 9.25
N LEU A 43 -14.20 16.49 9.41
CA LEU A 43 -13.00 17.00 10.07
C LEU A 43 -11.98 17.45 9.01
N PRO A 44 -11.86 18.77 8.75
CA PRO A 44 -10.99 19.24 7.69
C PRO A 44 -9.54 18.83 7.95
N GLY A 45 -8.91 18.21 6.96
CA GLY A 45 -7.51 17.79 7.02
C GLY A 45 -7.26 16.46 7.75
N VAL A 46 -8.13 15.92 8.60
CA VAL A 46 -7.81 14.68 9.32
C VAL A 46 -8.33 13.46 8.58
N GLN A 47 -7.54 12.88 7.65
CA GLN A 47 -7.96 11.69 6.89
C GLN A 47 -7.03 10.49 7.12
N PRO A 48 -7.53 9.37 7.67
CA PRO A 48 -6.72 8.16 7.93
C PRO A 48 -6.29 7.43 6.64
N THR A 49 -6.80 7.83 5.48
CA THR A 49 -6.51 7.22 4.17
C THR A 49 -5.01 7.20 3.88
N THR A 50 -4.29 8.32 4.05
CA THR A 50 -2.85 8.39 3.78
C THR A 50 -2.08 7.41 4.65
N PHE A 51 -2.41 7.35 5.95
CA PHE A 51 -1.82 6.39 6.89
C PHE A 51 -2.03 4.93 6.44
N LEU A 52 -3.26 4.55 6.07
CA LEU A 52 -3.56 3.18 5.62
C LEU A 52 -2.82 2.83 4.33
N VAL A 53 -2.69 3.79 3.40
CA VAL A 53 -1.93 3.62 2.15
C VAL A 53 -0.44 3.46 2.42
N ILE A 54 0.13 4.23 3.35
CA ILE A 54 1.51 4.07 3.81
C ILE A 54 1.73 2.68 4.39
N VAL A 55 0.85 2.22 5.30
CA VAL A 55 0.97 0.87 5.87
C VAL A 55 0.86 -0.21 4.79
N ALA A 56 -0.04 -0.02 3.81
CA ALA A 56 -0.15 -0.94 2.69
C ALA A 56 1.16 -1.03 1.89
N GLY A 57 1.79 0.12 1.59
CA GLY A 57 3.11 0.17 0.95
C GLY A 57 4.21 -0.49 1.79
N LEU A 58 4.25 -0.20 3.10
CA LEU A 58 5.23 -0.75 4.02
C LEU A 58 5.18 -2.29 4.13
N VAL A 59 3.98 -2.87 4.00
CA VAL A 59 3.75 -4.32 4.22
C VAL A 59 3.72 -5.11 2.92
N PHE A 60 3.06 -4.59 1.88
CA PHE A 60 2.79 -5.31 0.64
C PHE A 60 3.65 -4.80 -0.54
N GLY A 61 4.44 -3.75 -0.32
CA GLY A 61 5.40 -3.22 -1.30
C GLY A 61 4.83 -2.12 -2.20
N CYS A 62 5.68 -1.59 -3.08
CA CYS A 62 5.39 -0.37 -3.84
C CYS A 62 4.15 -0.48 -4.74
N ARG A 63 4.00 -1.60 -5.45
CA ARG A 63 2.89 -1.82 -6.40
C ARG A 63 1.55 -1.88 -5.68
N ALA A 64 1.42 -2.76 -4.69
CA ALA A 64 0.20 -2.88 -3.90
C ALA A 64 -0.13 -1.58 -3.17
N GLY A 65 0.87 -0.89 -2.60
CA GLY A 65 0.68 0.43 -1.98
C GLY A 65 0.15 1.48 -2.95
N PHE A 66 0.71 1.55 -4.17
CA PHE A 66 0.20 2.44 -5.22
C PHE A 66 -1.27 2.18 -5.51
N MET A 67 -1.60 0.92 -5.78
CA MET A 67 -2.94 0.53 -6.19
C MET A 67 -3.95 0.77 -5.08
N VAL A 68 -3.61 0.46 -3.82
CA VAL A 68 -4.47 0.78 -2.67
C VAL A 68 -4.75 2.27 -2.58
N GLY A 69 -3.74 3.14 -2.76
CA GLY A 69 -3.91 4.59 -2.75
C GLY A 69 -4.78 5.12 -3.89
N ALA A 70 -4.52 4.65 -5.12
CA ALA A 70 -5.30 5.02 -6.30
C ALA A 70 -6.75 4.55 -6.19
N THR A 71 -6.98 3.30 -5.79
CA THR A 71 -8.33 2.75 -5.57
C THR A 71 -9.04 3.49 -4.43
N ALA A 72 -8.36 3.82 -3.34
CA ALA A 72 -8.97 4.54 -2.22
C ALA A 72 -9.47 5.94 -2.64
N ALA A 73 -8.69 6.69 -3.43
CA ALA A 73 -9.13 7.96 -4.01
C ALA A 73 -10.36 7.78 -4.90
N LEU A 74 -10.29 6.85 -5.83
CA LEU A 74 -11.38 6.62 -6.78
C LEU A 74 -12.66 6.21 -6.06
N VAL A 75 -12.59 5.23 -5.16
CA VAL A 75 -13.74 4.68 -4.45
C VAL A 75 -14.36 5.71 -3.51
N SER A 76 -13.55 6.45 -2.75
CA SER A 76 -14.09 7.46 -1.83
C SER A 76 -14.77 8.62 -2.56
N ASN A 77 -14.30 8.97 -3.76
CA ASN A 77 -14.90 10.04 -4.55
C ASN A 77 -16.28 9.67 -5.16
N PHE A 78 -16.68 8.40 -5.17
CA PHE A 78 -18.08 8.07 -5.46
C PHE A 78 -19.04 8.62 -4.40
N PHE A 79 -18.57 8.74 -3.15
CA PHE A 79 -19.35 9.29 -2.04
C PHE A 79 -19.13 10.80 -1.87
N LEU A 80 -17.90 11.27 -2.08
CA LEU A 80 -17.48 12.65 -1.83
C LEU A 80 -17.53 13.55 -3.09
N GLY A 81 -17.85 12.98 -4.25
CA GLY A 81 -17.89 13.66 -5.54
C GLY A 81 -16.60 13.49 -6.35
N HIS A 82 -16.78 13.25 -7.65
CA HIS A 82 -15.70 13.23 -8.61
C HIS A 82 -15.49 14.60 -9.24
N GLY A 83 -14.24 14.85 -9.63
CA GLY A 83 -13.87 15.99 -10.45
C GLY A 83 -12.46 15.88 -10.98
N PRO A 84 -11.96 16.93 -11.67
CA PRO A 84 -10.66 16.91 -12.32
C PRO A 84 -9.46 16.73 -11.37
N TRP A 85 -9.69 16.89 -10.06
CA TRP A 85 -8.73 16.61 -9.00
C TRP A 85 -8.57 15.11 -8.67
N THR A 86 -9.51 14.25 -9.10
CA THR A 86 -9.50 12.81 -8.76
C THR A 86 -8.21 12.12 -9.21
N PRO A 87 -7.74 12.31 -10.46
CA PRO A 87 -6.47 11.71 -10.90
C PRO A 87 -5.27 12.17 -10.07
N TRP A 88 -5.29 13.41 -9.56
CA TRP A 88 -4.23 13.93 -8.69
C TRP A 88 -4.26 13.30 -7.31
N GLN A 89 -5.45 13.07 -6.73
CA GLN A 89 -5.58 12.32 -5.48
C GLN A 89 -5.11 10.87 -5.63
N MET A 90 -5.49 10.21 -6.74
CA MET A 90 -5.04 8.86 -7.05
C MET A 90 -3.52 8.80 -7.14
N LEU A 91 -2.91 9.76 -7.83
CA LEU A 91 -1.45 9.84 -7.95
C LEU A 91 -0.79 10.14 -6.59
N ALA A 92 -1.28 11.13 -5.84
CA ALA A 92 -0.67 11.54 -4.58
C ALA A 92 -0.66 10.41 -3.54
N TRP A 93 -1.79 9.75 -3.34
CA TRP A 93 -1.83 8.57 -2.46
C TRP A 93 -1.08 7.39 -3.05
N GLY A 94 -1.16 7.18 -4.36
CA GLY A 94 -0.37 6.14 -5.03
C GLY A 94 1.13 6.30 -4.73
N LEU A 95 1.66 7.52 -4.86
CA LEU A 95 3.06 7.83 -4.57
C LEU A 95 3.41 7.69 -3.08
N ALA A 96 2.47 7.99 -2.17
CA ALA A 96 2.64 7.70 -0.75
C ALA A 96 2.85 6.20 -0.49
N GLY A 97 2.08 5.35 -1.17
CA GLY A 97 2.23 3.89 -1.10
C GLY A 97 3.54 3.40 -1.73
N VAL A 98 3.94 3.94 -2.88
CA VAL A 98 5.20 3.59 -3.56
C VAL A 98 6.41 3.93 -2.69
N SER A 99 6.47 5.15 -2.19
CA SER A 99 7.58 5.63 -1.36
C SER A 99 7.65 4.88 -0.03
N ALA A 100 6.51 4.51 0.57
CA ALA A 100 6.46 3.63 1.72
C ALA A 100 7.04 2.24 1.41
N GLY A 101 6.71 1.67 0.25
CA GLY A 101 7.29 0.40 -0.19
C GLY A 101 8.82 0.46 -0.35
N TYR A 102 9.34 1.56 -0.89
CA TYR A 102 10.79 1.80 -0.93
C TYR A 102 11.40 1.95 0.46
N LEU A 103 10.73 2.69 1.36
CA LEU A 103 11.18 2.84 2.74
C LEU A 103 11.31 1.47 3.44
N ALA A 104 10.34 0.58 3.27
CA ALA A 104 10.40 -0.76 3.85
C ALA A 104 11.55 -1.62 3.29
N ARG A 105 11.96 -1.39 2.02
CA ARG A 105 13.10 -2.07 1.42
C ARG A 105 14.43 -1.65 2.06
N PHE A 106 14.60 -0.37 2.37
CA PHE A 106 15.81 0.15 3.01
C PHE A 106 15.80 0.00 4.53
N ARG A 107 14.61 0.00 5.15
CA ARG A 107 14.40 -0.10 6.59
C ARG A 107 13.32 -1.15 6.88
N PRO A 108 13.67 -2.45 6.97
CA PRO A 108 12.69 -3.53 7.17
C PRO A 108 11.91 -3.44 8.48
N ARG A 109 12.46 -2.75 9.48
CA ARG A 109 11.89 -2.58 10.82
C ARG A 109 11.35 -1.16 11.04
N VAL A 110 10.50 -0.67 10.13
CA VAL A 110 9.74 0.56 10.36
C VAL A 110 8.82 0.38 11.57
N GLY A 111 8.98 1.22 12.58
CA GLY A 111 8.15 1.28 13.78
C GLY A 111 7.14 2.41 13.73
N ARG A 112 6.49 2.68 14.87
CA ARG A 112 5.46 3.73 14.98
C ARG A 112 6.01 5.14 14.74
N TRP A 113 7.25 5.41 15.16
CA TRP A 113 7.88 6.72 15.02
C TRP A 113 8.22 7.02 13.57
N GLU A 114 8.83 6.06 12.88
CA GLU A 114 9.15 6.19 11.47
C GLU A 114 7.87 6.32 10.64
N THR A 115 6.83 5.55 10.97
CA THR A 115 5.51 5.67 10.31
C THR A 115 4.90 7.05 10.56
N ALA A 116 5.01 7.59 11.77
CA ALA A 116 4.48 8.91 12.10
C ALA A 116 5.23 10.05 11.39
N VAL A 117 6.57 10.04 11.40
CA VAL A 117 7.39 11.04 10.71
C VAL A 117 7.15 10.98 9.20
N PHE A 118 7.09 9.77 8.64
CA PHE A 118 6.83 9.57 7.23
C PHE A 118 5.41 10.01 6.84
N GLY A 119 4.42 9.69 7.66
CA GLY A 119 3.04 10.14 7.50
C GLY A 119 2.90 11.66 7.62
N PHE A 120 3.62 12.29 8.53
CA PHE A 120 3.66 13.74 8.69
C PHE A 120 4.20 14.41 7.41
N ALA A 121 5.32 13.92 6.88
CA ALA A 121 5.89 14.42 5.63
C ALA A 121 4.92 14.26 4.45
N TRP A 122 4.28 13.09 4.35
CA TRP A 122 3.27 12.84 3.31
C TRP A 122 2.00 13.68 3.46
N GLY A 123 1.71 14.15 4.68
CA GLY A 123 0.65 15.12 4.92
C GLY A 123 0.85 16.39 4.07
N TYR A 124 2.04 16.97 4.16
CA TYR A 124 2.41 18.15 3.37
C TYR A 124 2.61 17.85 1.90
N LEU A 125 3.29 16.75 1.55
CA LEU A 125 3.52 16.39 0.15
C LEU A 125 2.18 16.19 -0.60
N PHE A 126 1.21 15.56 0.05
CA PHE A 126 -0.14 15.46 -0.51
C PHE A 126 -0.74 16.84 -0.75
N GLY A 127 -0.71 17.73 0.25
CA GLY A 127 -1.17 19.11 0.15
C GLY A 127 -0.53 19.86 -1.02
N TRP A 128 0.80 19.78 -1.16
CA TRP A 128 1.54 20.44 -2.23
C TRP A 128 1.19 19.91 -3.62
N ILE A 129 0.97 18.59 -3.78
CA ILE A 129 0.50 18.02 -5.06
C ILE A 129 -0.90 18.56 -5.38
N MET A 130 -1.79 18.65 -4.39
CA MET A 130 -3.14 19.18 -4.57
C MET A 130 -3.15 20.68 -4.86
N ASN A 131 -2.27 21.44 -4.21
CA ASN A 131 -2.08 22.87 -4.48
C ASN A 131 -1.50 23.10 -5.86
N PHE A 132 -0.58 22.25 -6.31
CA PHE A 132 -0.05 22.32 -7.67
C PHE A 132 -1.15 22.13 -8.71
N TRP A 133 -2.02 21.13 -8.50
CA TRP A 133 -3.21 20.96 -9.33
C TRP A 133 -4.09 22.22 -9.33
N PHE A 134 -4.44 22.73 -8.15
CA PHE A 134 -5.30 23.90 -8.02
C PHE A 134 -4.68 25.14 -8.67
N TRP A 135 -3.37 25.33 -8.50
CA TRP A 135 -2.61 26.41 -9.10
C TRP A 135 -2.56 26.32 -10.62
N ALA A 136 -2.30 25.13 -11.16
CA ALA A 136 -2.28 24.91 -12.60
C ALA A 136 -3.65 25.12 -13.25
N ALA A 137 -4.73 24.89 -12.51
CA ALA A 137 -6.10 24.96 -13.04
C ALA A 137 -6.77 26.34 -12.86
N PHE A 138 -6.48 27.05 -11.76
CA PHE A 138 -7.31 28.20 -11.34
C PHE A 138 -6.54 29.46 -10.92
N LEU A 139 -5.26 29.35 -10.53
CA LEU A 139 -4.51 30.52 -10.06
C LEU A 139 -3.72 31.15 -11.20
N HIS A 140 -4.01 32.43 -11.44
CA HIS A 140 -3.24 33.30 -12.32
C HIS A 140 -2.73 34.53 -11.56
N PRO A 141 -1.54 35.06 -11.89
CA PRO A 141 -0.58 34.55 -12.89
C PRO A 141 0.10 33.25 -12.46
N HIS A 142 0.62 32.48 -13.42
CA HIS A 142 1.41 31.27 -13.13
C HIS A 142 2.86 31.64 -12.77
N ASP A 143 3.04 32.16 -11.56
CA ASP A 143 4.36 32.44 -11.00
C ASP A 143 4.56 31.75 -9.63
N TRP A 144 5.78 31.80 -9.13
CA TRP A 144 6.15 31.19 -7.85
C TRP A 144 5.42 31.84 -6.66
N ARG A 145 5.07 33.12 -6.75
CA ARG A 145 4.43 33.86 -5.66
C ARG A 145 2.98 33.42 -5.50
N SER A 146 2.25 33.24 -6.59
CA SER A 146 0.87 32.75 -6.57
C SER A 146 0.79 31.30 -6.10
N PHE A 147 1.78 30.47 -6.44
CA PHE A 147 1.89 29.11 -5.91
C PHE A 147 2.12 29.11 -4.39
N LEU A 148 3.09 29.91 -3.91
CA LEU A 148 3.35 30.04 -2.48
C LEU A 148 2.15 30.62 -1.72
N ALA A 149 1.39 31.55 -2.32
CA ALA A 149 0.17 32.05 -1.74
C ALA A 149 -0.89 30.95 -1.58
N GLY A 150 -1.03 30.06 -2.57
CA GLY A 150 -1.88 28.88 -2.46
C GLY A 150 -1.44 27.94 -1.32
N CYS A 151 -0.14 27.66 -1.21
CA CYS A 151 0.41 26.86 -0.11
C CYS A 151 0.23 27.53 1.26
N ALA A 152 0.34 28.85 1.35
CA ALA A 152 0.08 29.58 2.58
C ALA A 152 -1.40 29.51 2.98
N ALA A 153 -2.31 29.57 2.01
CA ALA A 153 -3.75 29.46 2.24
C ALA A 153 -4.16 28.05 2.70
N SER A 154 -3.50 27.00 2.18
CA SER A 154 -3.78 25.60 2.57
C SER A 154 -3.03 25.17 3.83
N PHE A 155 -2.06 25.95 4.32
CA PHE A 155 -1.10 25.53 5.36
C PHE A 155 -1.77 24.93 6.59
N TRP A 156 -2.88 25.52 7.06
CA TRP A 156 -3.62 25.01 8.22
C TRP A 156 -4.24 23.63 7.96
N PHE A 157 -4.81 23.41 6.78
CA PHE A 157 -5.38 22.12 6.39
C PHE A 157 -4.30 21.06 6.20
N ASP A 158 -3.19 21.45 5.57
CA ASP A 158 -2.03 20.57 5.38
C ASP A 158 -1.39 20.17 6.71
N THR A 159 -1.35 21.10 7.67
CA THR A 159 -0.88 20.85 9.04
C THR A 159 -1.79 19.85 9.75
N TRP A 160 -3.12 19.99 9.66
CA TRP A 160 -4.05 19.02 10.24
C TRP A 160 -3.90 17.64 9.62
N HIS A 161 -3.65 17.57 8.32
CA HIS A 161 -3.39 16.30 7.63
C HIS A 161 -2.07 15.68 8.05
N ALA A 162 -1.00 16.47 8.13
CA ALA A 162 0.29 16.00 8.63
C ALA A 162 0.20 15.52 10.08
N ALA A 163 -0.42 16.32 10.97
CA ALA A 163 -0.61 15.98 12.38
C ALA A 163 -1.52 14.75 12.57
N GLY A 164 -2.61 14.65 11.80
CA GLY A 164 -3.48 13.48 11.81
C GLY A 164 -2.73 12.21 11.41
N ASN A 165 -1.96 12.26 10.33
CA ASN A 165 -1.14 11.12 9.91
C ASN A 165 -0.05 10.75 10.93
N ALA A 166 0.58 11.74 11.56
CA ALA A 166 1.53 11.49 12.65
C ALA A 166 0.82 10.80 13.83
N ALA A 167 -0.34 11.30 14.25
CA ALA A 167 -1.12 10.72 15.34
C ALA A 167 -1.53 9.28 15.03
N PHE A 168 -2.04 9.00 13.81
CA PHE A 168 -2.36 7.64 13.39
C PHE A 168 -1.10 6.75 13.34
N GLY A 169 0.04 7.27 12.88
CA GLY A 169 1.32 6.56 12.91
C GLY A 169 1.75 6.17 14.33
N LEU A 170 1.64 7.09 15.29
CA LEU A 170 2.02 6.85 16.69
C LEU A 170 1.06 5.90 17.41
N LEU A 171 -0.25 6.09 17.24
CA LEU A 171 -1.29 5.36 17.95
C LEU A 171 -1.58 4.00 17.31
N LEU A 172 -1.64 3.97 15.97
CA LEU A 172 -2.14 2.82 15.21
C LEU A 172 -1.08 2.18 14.31
N GLY A 173 0.09 2.81 14.10
CA GLY A 173 1.11 2.31 13.17
C GLY A 173 1.56 0.89 13.47
N GLU A 174 1.92 0.60 14.73
CA GLU A 174 2.32 -0.75 15.12
C GLU A 174 1.17 -1.78 15.04
N PRO A 175 0.00 -1.58 15.67
CA PRO A 175 -1.07 -2.59 15.65
C PRO A 175 -1.59 -2.85 14.23
N VAL A 176 -1.79 -1.81 13.40
CA VAL A 176 -2.29 -1.98 12.03
C VAL A 176 -1.25 -2.68 11.17
N THR A 177 0.02 -2.27 11.24
CA THR A 177 1.11 -2.95 10.51
C THR A 177 1.22 -4.42 10.92
N ARG A 178 1.06 -4.74 12.21
CA ARG A 178 1.10 -6.12 12.70
C ARG A 178 -0.05 -6.96 12.13
N VAL A 179 -1.26 -6.42 12.08
CA VAL A 179 -2.43 -7.09 11.48
C VAL A 179 -2.20 -7.31 9.98
N CYS A 180 -1.77 -6.27 9.25
CA CYS A 180 -1.46 -6.38 7.82
C CYS A 180 -0.35 -7.40 7.54
N ARG A 181 0.74 -7.42 8.33
CA ARG A 181 1.82 -8.42 8.19
C ARG A 181 1.32 -9.85 8.47
N ARG A 182 0.42 -10.01 9.45
CA ARG A 182 -0.21 -11.32 9.72
C ARG A 182 -1.04 -11.78 8.53
N PHE A 183 -1.79 -10.88 7.90
CA PHE A 183 -2.54 -11.19 6.69
C PHE A 183 -1.59 -11.53 5.53
N ALA A 184 -0.54 -10.73 5.31
CA ALA A 184 0.47 -10.96 4.28
C ALA A 184 1.11 -12.35 4.34
N ARG A 185 1.38 -12.86 5.55
CA ARG A 185 1.93 -14.23 5.73
C ARG A 185 0.97 -15.31 5.24
N ARG A 186 -0.34 -15.15 5.42
CA ARG A 186 -1.35 -16.10 4.90
C ARG A 186 -1.48 -16.04 3.38
N LEU A 187 -1.03 -14.94 2.78
CA LEU A 187 -1.04 -14.73 1.35
C LEU A 187 0.19 -15.32 0.63
N ARG A 188 1.18 -15.86 1.36
CA ARG A 188 2.27 -16.65 0.76
C ARG A 188 1.89 -18.12 0.80
N VAL A 189 1.84 -18.75 -0.37
CA VAL A 189 1.77 -20.22 -0.50
C VAL A 189 3.15 -20.64 -0.95
N ASP A 190 3.86 -21.35 -0.09
CA ASP A 190 5.10 -22.01 -0.47
C ASP A 190 4.70 -23.32 -1.16
N THR A 191 5.00 -23.45 -2.45
CA THR A 191 4.83 -24.72 -3.16
C THR A 191 5.92 -25.66 -2.66
N VAL A 192 5.56 -26.61 -1.82
CA VAL A 192 6.46 -27.71 -1.46
C VAL A 192 6.68 -28.53 -2.73
N PRO A 193 7.92 -28.66 -3.24
CA PRO A 193 8.19 -29.56 -4.35
C PRO A 193 7.81 -30.97 -3.91
N LEU A 194 6.91 -31.63 -4.65
CA LEU A 194 6.62 -33.04 -4.40
C LEU A 194 7.91 -33.84 -4.67
N PRO A 195 8.26 -34.81 -3.81
CA PRO A 195 9.34 -35.75 -4.10
C PRO A 195 9.09 -36.34 -5.48
N SER A 196 10.12 -36.37 -6.31
CA SER A 196 9.99 -36.93 -7.64
C SER A 196 9.59 -38.41 -7.54
N ASP A 197 8.83 -38.93 -8.51
CA ASP A 197 8.41 -40.35 -8.51
C ASP A 197 9.60 -41.33 -8.38
N ARG A 198 10.81 -40.86 -8.74
CA ARG A 198 12.08 -41.58 -8.56
C ARG A 198 12.51 -41.69 -7.09
N GLU A 199 12.30 -40.65 -6.28
CA GLU A 199 12.61 -40.66 -4.84
C GLU A 199 11.56 -41.48 -4.06
N ALA A 200 10.28 -41.40 -4.44
CA ALA A 200 9.23 -42.25 -3.88
C ALA A 200 9.49 -43.74 -4.18
N SER A 201 9.94 -44.07 -5.39
CA SER A 201 10.29 -45.43 -5.80
C SER A 201 11.58 -45.95 -5.13
N ALA A 202 12.58 -45.09 -4.92
CA ALA A 202 13.83 -45.46 -4.23
C ALA A 202 13.59 -45.74 -2.74
N THR A 203 12.72 -44.97 -2.10
CA THR A 203 12.33 -45.17 -0.69
C THR A 203 11.55 -46.48 -0.51
N HIS A 204 10.73 -46.86 -1.49
CA HIS A 204 10.00 -48.12 -1.44
C HIS A 204 10.90 -49.36 -1.66
N ARG A 205 11.91 -49.27 -2.54
CA ARG A 205 12.88 -50.36 -2.76
C ARG A 205 13.86 -50.56 -1.60
N GLY A 206 14.29 -49.47 -0.95
CA GLY A 206 15.19 -49.57 0.21
C GLY A 206 14.58 -50.30 1.41
N ASN A 207 13.27 -50.16 1.62
CA ASN A 207 12.53 -50.84 2.69
C ASN A 207 12.29 -52.33 2.42
N GLU A 208 12.21 -52.75 1.15
CA GLU A 208 12.06 -54.16 0.77
C GLU A 208 13.37 -54.95 0.97
N ASP A 209 14.52 -54.31 0.72
CA ASP A 209 15.85 -54.91 0.90
C ASP A 209 16.25 -55.09 2.38
N GLU A 210 15.76 -54.23 3.29
CA GLU A 210 16.00 -54.38 4.73
C GLU A 210 15.05 -55.41 5.39
N GLY A 211 13.80 -55.50 4.95
CA GLY A 211 12.83 -56.50 5.43
C GLY A 211 13.17 -57.94 5.06
N GLY A 212 13.89 -58.15 3.96
CA GLY A 212 14.30 -59.49 3.49
C GLY A 212 15.49 -60.12 4.23
N ARG A 213 16.30 -59.31 4.95
CA ARG A 213 17.50 -59.80 5.65
C ARG A 213 17.26 -60.26 7.08
N ALA A 214 16.11 -59.94 7.68
CA ALA A 214 15.79 -60.32 9.06
C ALA A 214 15.21 -61.76 9.23
N GLY A 215 15.04 -62.52 8.14
CA GLY A 215 14.29 -63.79 8.15
C GLY A 215 15.09 -65.09 8.03
N VAL A 216 16.43 -65.06 7.93
CA VAL A 216 17.24 -66.28 7.70
C VAL A 216 18.25 -66.47 8.82
N GLY A 217 17.79 -67.10 9.90
CA GLY A 217 18.60 -67.66 10.98
C GLY A 217 17.88 -68.86 11.58
N LYS A 218 17.88 -69.99 10.86
CA LYS A 218 17.54 -71.34 11.37
C LYS A 218 18.72 -71.92 12.17
N PRO A 219 18.59 -73.10 12.81
CA PRO A 219 17.43 -73.77 13.41
C PRO A 219 17.58 -73.98 14.93
#